data_AF-A0A962UMY5-F1
#
_entry.id   AF-A0A962UMY5-F1
#
_cell.length_a   1.000
_cell.length_b   1.000
_cell.length_c   1.000
_cell.angle_alpha   90.00
_cell.angle_beta   90.00
_cell.angle_gamma   90.00
#
_symmetry.space_group_name_H-M   'P 1'
#
loop_
_entity.id
_entity.type
_entity.pdbx_description
1 polymer ?
#
loop_
_entity_poly.entity_id
_entity_poly.type
_entity_poly.pdbx_seq_one_letter_code
_entity_poly.pdbx_strand_id
1 'polypeptide(L)'
;MAKADFEIPELKEFPEVPSVVVGTMAHSQPYIAKPEFQEPLGFPGELPDDWHDKAIDAMGDLLGKYRSLQVYLDSCVKCGACTDKCHYYLGTSDPKNMPVGRQDLLRKVYRRYFTFAGKYFPKLVGAEDL
;
A
#
# COMPACT_ATOMS: atom_id res chain seq x y z
N MET A 1 18.39 -8.96 -19.20
CA MET A 1 17.06 -8.79 -18.57
C MET A 1 16.15 -9.83 -19.21
N ALA A 2 15.57 -10.74 -18.42
CA ALA A 2 14.69 -11.77 -18.96
C ALA A 2 13.52 -11.10 -19.70
N LYS A 3 13.34 -11.42 -20.99
CA LYS A 3 12.13 -11.10 -21.73
C LYS A 3 11.04 -12.00 -21.15
N ALA A 4 10.38 -11.53 -20.10
CA ALA A 4 9.10 -12.08 -19.74
C ALA A 4 8.10 -11.62 -20.81
N ASP A 5 7.38 -12.57 -21.40
CA ASP A 5 6.30 -12.28 -22.34
C ASP A 5 5.10 -11.80 -21.52
N PHE A 6 4.84 -10.49 -21.59
CA PHE A 6 3.66 -9.88 -20.97
C PHE A 6 2.62 -9.61 -22.05
N GLU A 7 1.35 -9.84 -21.73
CA GLU A 7 0.26 -9.31 -22.52
C GLU A 7 0.24 -7.78 -22.35
N ILE A 8 0.61 -7.06 -23.42
CA ILE A 8 0.61 -5.59 -23.44
C ILE A 8 -0.73 -5.16 -24.06
N PRO A 9 -1.66 -4.58 -23.28
CA PRO A 9 -2.90 -4.08 -23.83
C PRO A 9 -2.67 -2.84 -24.71
N GLU A 10 -3.41 -2.73 -25.81
CA GLU A 10 -3.41 -1.51 -26.64
C GLU A 10 -4.11 -0.36 -25.89
N LEU A 11 -3.44 0.80 -25.84
CA LEU A 11 -3.99 1.99 -25.19
C LEU A 11 -5.04 2.63 -26.11
N LYS A 12 -6.30 2.60 -25.68
CA LYS A 12 -7.42 3.31 -26.31
C LYS A 12 -7.52 4.73 -25.75
N GLU A 13 -8.15 5.64 -26.51
CA GLU A 13 -8.43 7.03 -26.06
C GLU A 13 -9.22 7.05 -24.74
N PHE A 14 -10.17 6.12 -24.60
CA PHE A 14 -10.89 5.88 -23.36
C PHE A 14 -10.48 4.51 -22.79
N PRO A 15 -9.87 4.45 -21.59
CA PRO A 15 -9.49 3.19 -20.99
C PRO A 15 -10.74 2.39 -20.58
N GLU A 16 -10.77 1.12 -20.95
CA GLU A 16 -11.75 0.16 -20.44
C GLU A 16 -11.34 -0.27 -19.04
N VAL A 17 -12.27 -0.22 -18.09
CA VAL A 17 -12.01 -0.63 -16.71
C VAL A 17 -12.06 -2.16 -16.65
N PRO A 18 -10.95 -2.84 -16.31
CA PRO A 18 -10.96 -4.29 -16.25
C PRO A 18 -11.77 -4.79 -15.05
N SER A 19 -12.23 -6.04 -15.14
CA SER A 19 -12.84 -6.75 -14.02
C SER A 19 -11.81 -7.03 -12.93
N VAL A 20 -12.25 -7.03 -11.67
CA VAL A 20 -11.38 -7.31 -10.52
C VAL A 20 -10.91 -8.77 -10.54
N VAL A 21 -9.60 -8.99 -10.47
CA VAL A 21 -8.99 -10.31 -10.33
C VAL A 21 -8.09 -10.30 -9.09
N VAL A 22 -8.54 -10.98 -8.03
CA VAL A 22 -7.84 -10.98 -6.75
C VAL A 22 -6.55 -11.80 -6.84
N GLY A 23 -5.42 -11.18 -6.48
CA GLY A 23 -4.14 -11.90 -6.40
C GLY A 23 -3.39 -12.01 -7.72
N THR A 24 -3.78 -11.26 -8.76
CA THR A 24 -3.04 -11.21 -10.03
C THR A 24 -1.55 -10.94 -9.80
N MET A 25 -1.21 -10.07 -8.85
CA MET A 25 0.17 -9.69 -8.55
C MET A 25 0.81 -10.48 -7.41
N ALA A 26 0.21 -11.58 -6.94
CA ALA A 26 0.73 -12.35 -5.81
C ALA A 26 2.12 -12.96 -6.07
N HIS A 27 2.46 -13.20 -7.34
CA HIS A 27 3.76 -13.74 -7.78
C HIS A 27 4.84 -12.65 -7.96
N SER A 28 4.47 -11.37 -7.90
CA SER A 28 5.38 -10.26 -8.17
C SER A 28 6.05 -9.78 -6.88
N GLN A 29 7.37 -9.71 -6.89
CA GLN A 29 8.16 -9.15 -5.80
C GLN A 29 9.24 -8.21 -6.33
N PRO A 30 9.58 -7.14 -5.58
CA PRO A 30 10.68 -6.26 -5.94
C PRO A 30 12.01 -6.99 -5.85
N TYR A 31 12.95 -6.63 -6.73
CA TYR A 31 14.33 -7.09 -6.63
C TYR A 31 15.02 -6.37 -5.47
N ILE A 32 15.55 -7.13 -4.52
CA ILE A 32 16.26 -6.57 -3.36
C ILE A 32 17.55 -5.91 -3.83
N ALA A 33 17.74 -4.65 -3.45
CA ALA A 33 18.97 -3.91 -3.75
C ALA A 33 20.16 -4.51 -3.01
N LYS A 34 21.31 -4.60 -3.67
CA LYS A 34 22.54 -5.08 -3.02
C LYS A 34 22.98 -4.13 -1.90
N PRO A 35 23.59 -4.64 -0.81
CA PRO A 35 24.08 -3.80 0.31
C PRO A 35 25.01 -2.66 -0.13
N GLU A 36 25.86 -2.90 -1.13
CA GLU A 36 26.79 -1.92 -1.72
C GLU A 36 26.10 -0.64 -2.22
N PHE A 37 24.82 -0.71 -2.61
CA PHE A 37 24.04 0.44 -3.05
C PHE A 37 23.28 1.13 -1.91
N GLN A 38 23.07 0.44 -0.79
CA GLN A 38 22.31 0.94 0.37
C GLN A 38 23.21 1.73 1.32
N GLU A 39 24.46 1.29 1.50
CA GLU A 39 25.43 1.89 2.43
C GLU A 39 25.68 3.40 2.15
N PRO A 40 25.91 3.86 0.90
CA PRO A 40 26.10 5.28 0.63
C PRO A 40 24.87 6.16 0.93
N LEU A 41 23.68 5.57 0.98
CA LEU A 41 22.42 6.25 1.32
C LEU A 41 22.14 6.22 2.82
N GLY A 42 22.97 5.53 3.62
CA GLY A 42 22.76 5.33 5.04
C GLY A 42 21.64 4.34 5.36
N PHE A 43 21.20 3.53 4.39
CA PHE A 43 20.21 2.48 4.63
C PHE A 43 20.88 1.18 5.09
N PRO A 44 20.26 0.44 6.02
CA PRO A 44 20.78 -0.84 6.42
C PRO A 44 20.71 -1.83 5.24
N GLY A 45 21.73 -2.66 5.08
CA GLY A 45 21.80 -3.65 4.00
C GLY A 45 20.79 -4.80 4.17
N GLU A 46 20.31 -5.01 5.40
CA GLU A 46 19.29 -5.99 5.76
C GLU A 46 18.19 -5.31 6.59
N LEU A 47 17.01 -5.94 6.62
CA LEU A 47 15.90 -5.44 7.42
C LEU A 47 16.16 -5.69 8.91
N PRO A 48 16.15 -4.66 9.77
CA PRO A 48 16.35 -4.84 11.22
C PRO A 48 15.23 -5.68 11.86
N ASP A 49 15.54 -6.42 12.93
CA ASP A 49 14.55 -7.26 13.63
C ASP A 49 13.35 -6.47 14.19
N ASP A 50 13.60 -5.23 14.62
CA ASP A 50 12.63 -4.30 15.22
C ASP A 50 11.97 -3.36 14.19
N TRP A 51 11.98 -3.72 12.91
CA TRP A 51 11.47 -2.84 11.85
C TRP A 51 9.98 -2.50 11.99
N HIS A 52 9.16 -3.42 12.54
CA HIS A 52 7.74 -3.20 12.76
C HIS A 52 7.52 -2.05 13.77
N ASP A 53 8.22 -2.11 14.91
CA ASP A 53 8.12 -1.09 15.97
C ASP A 53 8.61 0.26 15.44
N LYS A 54 9.76 0.28 14.74
CA LYS A 54 10.28 1.49 14.09
C LYS A 54 9.28 2.09 13.09
N ALA A 55 8.59 1.27 12.32
CA ALA A 55 7.59 1.73 11.36
C ALA A 55 6.35 2.31 12.05
N ILE A 56 5.89 1.68 13.13
CA ILE A 56 4.76 2.17 13.95
C ILE A 56 5.15 3.50 14.61
N ASP A 57 6.33 3.60 15.22
CA ASP A 57 6.81 4.82 15.86
C ASP A 57 6.93 5.96 14.85
N ALA A 58 7.50 5.71 13.67
CA ALA A 58 7.59 6.69 12.59
C ALA A 58 6.20 7.15 12.13
N MET A 59 5.22 6.24 12.05
CA MET A 59 3.83 6.59 11.74
C MET A 59 3.22 7.48 12.84
N GLY A 60 3.44 7.16 14.11
CA GLY A 60 3.00 7.97 15.25
C GLY A 60 3.59 9.38 15.20
N ASP A 61 4.88 9.49 14.90
CA ASP A 61 5.60 10.74 14.69
C ASP A 61 4.97 11.60 13.59
N LEU A 62 4.69 11.00 12.42
CA LEU A 62 4.05 11.68 11.30
C LEU A 62 2.63 12.13 11.63
N LEU A 63 1.85 11.29 12.32
CA LEU A 63 0.50 11.61 12.75
C LEU A 63 0.49 12.74 13.78
N GLY A 64 1.49 12.81 14.67
CA GLY A 64 1.65 13.90 15.63
C GLY A 64 2.07 15.22 14.99
N LYS A 65 2.89 15.17 13.92
CA LYS A 65 3.38 16.35 13.19
C LYS A 65 2.37 16.90 12.18
N TYR A 66 1.61 16.03 11.52
CA TYR A 66 0.78 16.41 10.37
C TYR A 66 -0.70 16.05 10.55
N ARG A 67 -1.51 17.05 10.91
CA ARG A 67 -2.98 16.93 10.94
C ARG A 67 -3.55 16.51 9.58
N SER A 68 -2.96 16.95 8.47
CA SER A 68 -3.38 16.57 7.12
C SER A 68 -3.33 15.06 6.90
N LEU A 69 -2.34 14.38 7.47
CA LEU A 69 -2.23 12.92 7.38
C LEU A 69 -3.36 12.23 8.14
N GLN A 70 -3.70 12.70 9.36
CA GLN A 70 -4.83 12.19 10.12
C GLN A 70 -6.14 12.33 9.32
N VAL A 71 -6.42 13.55 8.83
CA VAL A 71 -7.62 13.81 8.02
C VAL A 71 -7.66 12.95 6.76
N TYR A 72 -6.52 12.75 6.09
CA TYR A 72 -6.44 11.90 4.91
C TYR A 72 -6.76 10.41 5.20
N LEU A 73 -6.33 9.91 6.35
CA LEU A 73 -6.60 8.54 6.76
C LEU A 73 -8.06 8.35 7.18
N ASP A 74 -8.66 9.35 7.84
CA ASP A 74 -10.03 9.28 8.36
C ASP A 74 -11.13 9.64 7.34
N SER A 75 -10.85 10.56 6.41
CA SER A 75 -11.89 11.10 5.49
C SER A 75 -12.28 10.17 4.35
N CYS A 76 -11.49 9.14 4.06
CA CYS A 76 -11.75 8.27 2.92
C CYS A 76 -12.99 7.40 3.16
N VAL A 77 -14.05 7.66 2.38
CA VAL A 77 -15.30 6.88 2.41
C VAL A 77 -15.28 5.62 1.53
N LYS A 78 -14.12 5.28 0.95
CA LYS A 78 -13.93 4.12 0.07
C LYS A 78 -14.89 4.07 -1.14
N CYS A 79 -15.23 5.23 -1.71
CA CYS A 79 -16.16 5.32 -2.85
C CYS A 79 -15.64 4.69 -4.15
N GLY A 80 -14.32 4.45 -4.28
CA GLY A 80 -13.74 3.83 -5.46
C GLY A 80 -13.59 4.74 -6.69
N ALA A 81 -13.90 6.04 -6.59
CA ALA A 81 -13.85 6.99 -7.71
C ALA A 81 -12.45 7.19 -8.33
N CYS A 82 -11.39 6.70 -7.67
CA CYS A 82 -10.02 6.75 -8.16
C CYS A 82 -9.57 5.45 -8.85
N THR A 83 -10.39 4.39 -8.81
CA THR A 83 -10.04 3.04 -9.29
C THR A 83 -9.77 3.01 -10.79
N ASP A 84 -10.70 3.57 -11.57
CA ASP A 84 -10.67 3.61 -13.03
C ASP A 84 -9.60 4.57 -13.59
N LYS A 85 -8.98 5.40 -12.76
CA LYS A 85 -7.90 6.32 -13.16
C LYS A 85 -6.51 5.79 -12.87
N CYS A 86 -6.41 4.68 -12.11
CA CYS A 86 -5.13 4.17 -11.66
C CYS A 86 -4.50 3.24 -12.70
N HIS A 87 -3.39 3.66 -13.31
CA HIS A 87 -2.64 2.86 -14.27
C HIS A 87 -2.18 1.50 -13.71
N TYR A 88 -1.83 1.41 -12.42
CA TYR A 88 -1.50 0.13 -11.79
C TYR A 88 -2.69 -0.83 -11.75
N TYR A 89 -3.89 -0.34 -11.40
CA TYR A 89 -5.09 -1.18 -11.42
C TYR A 89 -5.46 -1.57 -12.86
N LEU A 90 -5.48 -0.61 -13.78
CA LEU A 90 -5.81 -0.86 -15.19
C LEU A 90 -4.88 -1.90 -15.82
N GLY A 91 -3.58 -1.89 -15.48
CA GLY A 91 -2.60 -2.83 -16.01
C GLY A 91 -2.56 -4.20 -15.32
N THR A 92 -3.08 -4.33 -14.10
CA THR A 92 -2.94 -5.58 -13.31
C THR A 92 -4.27 -6.22 -12.93
N SER A 93 -5.37 -5.49 -13.01
CA SER A 93 -6.69 -5.91 -12.52
C SER A 93 -6.73 -6.29 -11.02
N ASP A 94 -5.64 -6.09 -10.27
CA ASP A 94 -5.53 -6.49 -8.87
C ASP A 94 -6.19 -5.43 -7.97
N PRO A 95 -7.17 -5.80 -7.13
CA PRO A 95 -7.81 -4.86 -6.21
C PRO A 95 -6.83 -4.22 -5.21
N LYS A 96 -5.73 -4.90 -4.87
CA LYS A 96 -4.67 -4.33 -4.03
C LYS A 96 -3.93 -3.20 -4.72
N ASN A 97 -4.04 -3.06 -6.04
CA ASN A 97 -3.45 -1.98 -6.82
C ASN A 97 -4.40 -0.80 -7.05
N MET A 98 -5.67 -0.92 -6.69
CA MET A 98 -6.57 0.23 -6.65
C MET A 98 -6.09 1.25 -5.62
N PRO A 99 -6.22 2.57 -5.84
CA PRO A 99 -5.75 3.55 -4.86
C PRO A 99 -6.51 3.43 -3.53
N VAL A 100 -7.80 3.09 -3.54
CA VAL A 100 -8.54 2.79 -2.29
C VAL A 100 -7.94 1.57 -1.59
N GLY A 101 -7.69 0.48 -2.32
CA GLY A 101 -7.15 -0.77 -1.76
C GLY A 101 -5.76 -0.59 -1.16
N ARG A 102 -4.83 0.02 -1.90
CA ARG A 102 -3.46 0.33 -1.42
C ARG A 102 -3.50 1.16 -0.14
N GLN A 103 -4.31 2.22 -0.14
CA GLN A 103 -4.40 3.11 1.01
C GLN A 103 -5.12 2.44 2.19
N ASP A 104 -6.04 1.49 1.94
CA ASP A 104 -6.69 0.75 3.02
C ASP A 104 -5.70 -0.16 3.76
N LEU A 105 -4.67 -0.71 3.10
CA LEU A 105 -3.61 -1.47 3.78
C LEU A 105 -2.96 -0.63 4.89
N LEU A 106 -2.59 0.62 4.59
CA LEU A 106 -2.07 1.56 5.58
C LEU A 106 -3.11 1.90 6.65
N ARG A 107 -4.38 2.09 6.27
CA ARG A 107 -5.46 2.40 7.21
C ARG A 107 -5.76 1.26 8.19
N LYS A 108 -5.52 0.00 7.84
CA LYS A 108 -5.71 -1.14 8.76
C LYS A 108 -4.74 -1.05 9.94
N VAL A 109 -3.46 -0.79 9.65
CA VAL A 109 -2.40 -0.57 10.64
C VAL A 109 -2.68 0.71 11.44
N TYR A 110 -3.04 1.80 10.76
CA TYR A 110 -3.45 3.05 11.43
C TYR A 110 -4.55 2.81 12.47
N ARG A 111 -5.64 2.15 12.07
CA ARG A 111 -6.76 1.83 12.97
C ARG A 111 -6.28 1.02 14.15
N ARG A 112 -5.45 -0.01 13.91
CA ARG A 112 -4.95 -0.93 14.93
C ARG A 112 -4.23 -0.22 16.07
N TYR A 113 -3.29 0.66 15.74
CA TYR A 113 -2.38 1.23 16.73
C TYR A 113 -2.77 2.64 17.21
N PHE A 114 -3.50 3.42 16.40
CA PHE A 114 -3.72 4.85 16.67
C PHE A 114 -5.18 5.25 16.88
N THR A 115 -6.14 4.33 16.77
CA THR A 115 -7.55 4.62 17.04
C THR A 115 -8.08 3.83 18.23
N PHE A 116 -8.99 4.44 18.99
CA PHE A 116 -9.64 3.76 20.12
C PHE A 116 -10.35 2.48 19.67
N ALA A 117 -11.17 2.57 18.63
CA ALA A 117 -11.94 1.42 18.14
C ALA A 117 -11.04 0.29 17.62
N GLY A 118 -9.95 0.58 16.93
CA GLY A 118 -9.05 -0.47 16.44
C GLY A 118 -8.17 -1.10 17.52
N LYS A 119 -7.86 -0.38 18.60
CA LYS A 119 -7.12 -0.94 19.74
C LYS A 119 -7.96 -1.97 20.52
N TYR A 120 -9.23 -1.65 20.78
CA TYR A 120 -10.11 -2.49 21.63
C TYR A 120 -11.02 -3.44 20.83
N PHE A 121 -11.40 -3.08 19.61
CA PHE A 121 -12.34 -3.84 18.79
C PHE A 121 -11.83 -4.01 17.34
N PRO A 122 -10.61 -4.58 17.14
CA PRO A 122 -9.94 -4.57 15.84
C PRO A 122 -10.76 -5.21 14.72
N LYS A 123 -11.44 -6.32 15.00
CA LYS A 123 -12.25 -7.04 14.00
C LYS A 123 -13.44 -6.22 13.49
N LEU A 124 -14.02 -5.35 14.33
CA LEU A 124 -15.18 -4.54 13.94
C LEU A 124 -14.82 -3.46 12.93
N VAL A 125 -13.62 -2.90 13.06
CA VAL A 125 -13.13 -1.83 12.19
C VAL A 125 -12.15 -2.33 11.14
N GLY A 126 -11.95 -3.64 11.00
CA GLY A 126 -11.01 -4.24 10.07
C GLY A 126 -9.57 -3.78 10.31
N ALA A 127 -9.17 -3.58 11.57
CA ALA A 127 -7.81 -3.28 11.94
C ALA A 127 -6.97 -4.57 11.96
N GLU A 128 -5.72 -4.47 11.49
CA GLU A 128 -4.77 -5.59 11.42
C GLU A 128 -3.44 -5.12 12.02
N ASP A 129 -2.75 -6.04 12.71
CA ASP A 129 -1.38 -5.84 13.13
C ASP A 129 -0.47 -5.69 11.90
N LEU A 130 0.63 -4.94 12.06
CA LEU A 130 1.63 -4.76 11.01
C LEU A 130 2.44 -6.04 10.82
#